data_AF-A0AAE3FGS7-F1
#
_entry.id   AF-A0AAE3FGS7-F1
#
_cell.length_a   1.000
_cell.length_b   1.000
_cell.length_c   1.000
_cell.angle_alpha   90.00
_cell.angle_beta   90.00
_cell.angle_gamma   90.00
#
_symmetry.space_group_name_H-M   'P 1'
#
loop_
_entity.id
_entity.type
_entity.pdbx_description
1 polymer ?
#
loop_
_entity_poly.entity_id
_entity_poly.type
_entity_poly.pdbx_seq_one_letter_code
_entity_poly.pdbx_strand_id
1 'polypeptide(L)'
;MDGNISEMLKSVLDDPGAMKKLMGVAENLMGSGGAQEKPDCSPPSPPPPPPPERCRPGTDERIALIAALRPYLSEERRQTADGLIKMLKMLRLADIDKLMKGKGAE
;
A
#
# COMPACT_ATOMS: atom_id res chain seq x y z
N MET A 1 -30.63 7.33 -3.03
CA MET A 1 -30.77 6.19 -2.08
C MET A 1 -29.80 6.44 -0.95
N ASP A 2 -30.07 7.46 -0.12
CA ASP A 2 -29.06 8.04 0.79
C ASP A 2 -29.51 8.01 2.27
N GLY A 3 -30.73 7.53 2.53
CA GLY A 3 -31.28 7.41 3.89
C GLY A 3 -30.83 6.16 4.65
N ASN A 4 -30.43 5.10 3.95
CA ASN A 4 -30.10 3.80 4.57
C ASN A 4 -28.80 3.86 5.40
N ILE A 5 -27.81 4.65 4.97
CA ILE A 5 -26.52 4.75 5.67
C ILE A 5 -26.67 5.59 6.94
N SER A 6 -27.42 6.70 6.87
CA SER A 6 -27.70 7.54 8.04
C SER A 6 -28.51 6.78 9.10
N GLU A 7 -29.45 5.92 8.69
CA GLU A 7 -30.22 5.06 9.61
C GLU A 7 -29.32 4.00 10.26
N MET A 8 -28.44 3.36 9.50
CA MET A 8 -27.45 2.41 10.04
C MET A 8 -26.48 3.08 11.01
N LEU A 9 -25.97 4.28 10.69
CA LEU A 9 -25.10 5.04 11.58
C LEU A 9 -25.83 5.44 12.86
N LYS A 10 -27.12 5.82 12.77
CA LYS A 10 -27.95 6.10 13.92
C LYS A 10 -28.15 4.86 14.80
N SER A 11 -28.48 3.70 14.23
CA SER A 11 -28.61 2.43 14.98
C SER A 11 -27.31 1.98 15.63
N VAL A 12 -26.16 2.22 14.98
CA VAL A 12 -24.84 1.91 15.53
C VAL A 12 -24.45 2.85 16.68
N LEU A 13 -24.91 4.10 16.66
CA LEU A 13 -24.68 5.08 17.73
C LEU A 13 -25.66 4.92 18.90
N ASP A 14 -26.87 4.41 18.64
CA ASP A 14 -27.89 4.13 19.67
C ASP A 14 -27.56 2.85 20.47
N ASP A 15 -26.85 1.89 19.85
CA ASP A 15 -26.46 0.63 20.48
C ASP A 15 -25.00 0.64 21.01
N PRO A 16 -24.80 0.62 22.34
CA PRO A 16 -23.45 0.62 22.93
C PRO A 16 -22.64 -0.66 22.61
N GLY A 17 -23.32 -1.76 22.24
CA GLY A 17 -22.68 -2.98 21.78
C GLY A 17 -22.12 -2.88 20.36
N ALA A 18 -22.84 -2.20 19.45
CA ALA A 18 -22.41 -1.93 18.09
C ALA A 18 -21.17 -1.04 18.06
N MET A 19 -21.13 0.00 18.91
CA MET A 19 -19.95 0.86 19.05
C MET A 19 -18.72 0.08 19.55
N LYS A 20 -18.89 -0.86 20.50
CA LYS A 20 -17.81 -1.73 20.99
C LYS A 20 -17.26 -2.65 19.90
N LYS A 21 -18.12 -3.16 19.01
CA LYS A 21 -17.70 -3.96 17.86
C LYS A 21 -16.86 -3.13 16.88
N LEU A 22 -17.29 -1.91 16.58
CA LEU A 22 -16.51 -0.99 15.75
C LEU A 22 -15.18 -0.62 16.39
N MET A 23 -15.16 -0.40 17.71
CA MET A 23 -13.92 -0.14 18.46
C MET A 23 -12.96 -1.34 18.38
N GLY A 24 -13.44 -2.57 18.53
CA GLY A 24 -12.63 -3.77 18.36
C GLY A 24 -12.09 -3.98 16.94
N VAL A 25 -12.86 -3.60 15.92
CA VAL A 25 -12.39 -3.60 14.52
C VAL A 25 -11.31 -2.55 14.31
N ALA A 26 -11.52 -1.32 14.82
CA ALA A 26 -10.53 -0.26 14.75
C ALA A 26 -9.25 -0.61 15.54
N GLU A 27 -9.37 -1.26 16.70
CA GLU A 27 -8.24 -1.70 17.53
C GLU A 27 -7.47 -2.87 16.88
N ASN A 28 -8.13 -3.77 16.15
CA ASN A 28 -7.44 -4.76 15.31
C ASN A 28 -6.73 -4.13 14.11
N LEU A 29 -7.32 -3.10 13.51
CA LEU A 29 -6.70 -2.36 12.40
C LEU A 29 -5.55 -1.46 12.87
N MET A 30 -5.66 -0.89 14.08
CA MET A 30 -4.72 0.07 14.67
C MET A 30 -3.66 -0.58 15.57
N GLY A 31 -3.93 -1.77 16.10
CA GLY A 31 -3.03 -2.56 16.95
C GLY A 31 -2.04 -3.43 16.17
N SER A 32 -2.09 -3.46 14.84
CA SER A 32 -1.06 -4.09 14.00
C SER A 32 0.05 -3.07 13.69
N GLY A 33 0.76 -2.63 14.74
CA GLY A 33 1.81 -1.62 14.61
C GLY A 33 2.57 -1.34 15.91
N GLY A 34 3.25 -2.33 16.49
CA GLY A 34 4.12 -2.08 17.66
C GLY A 34 4.96 -3.25 18.18
N ALA A 35 6.24 -3.26 17.76
CA ALA A 35 7.48 -3.63 18.47
C ALA A 35 7.74 -5.04 19.08
N GLN A 36 8.91 -5.63 18.76
CA GLN A 36 9.86 -6.11 19.79
C GLN A 36 11.30 -6.32 19.26
N GLU A 37 12.25 -5.90 20.09
CA GLU A 37 13.71 -5.78 19.94
C GLU A 37 14.50 -7.07 20.26
N LYS A 38 15.76 -7.17 19.79
CA LYS A 38 16.87 -7.90 20.45
C LYS A 38 18.24 -7.25 20.11
N PRO A 39 19.10 -6.95 21.11
CA PRO A 39 20.45 -6.40 20.92
C PRO A 39 21.47 -7.53 20.73
N ASP A 40 22.27 -7.51 19.66
CA ASP A 40 23.52 -8.28 19.56
C ASP A 40 24.45 -7.65 18.50
N CYS A 41 25.75 -7.81 18.69
CA CYS A 41 26.81 -6.94 18.15
C CYS A 41 27.35 -7.45 16.79
N SER A 42 27.42 -6.58 15.77
CA SER A 42 28.32 -6.53 14.58
C SER A 42 28.48 -7.78 13.66
N PRO A 43 28.39 -7.62 12.32
CA PRO A 43 29.41 -6.92 11.50
C PRO A 43 28.81 -5.77 10.66
N PRO A 44 29.64 -4.88 10.05
CA PRO A 44 29.12 -3.80 9.21
C PRO A 44 28.31 -4.41 8.07
N SER A 45 27.05 -3.99 7.98
CA SER A 45 26.16 -4.37 6.89
C SER A 45 26.82 -4.03 5.54
N PRO A 46 26.61 -4.83 4.48
CA PRO A 46 26.93 -4.40 3.12
C PRO A 46 26.33 -3.01 2.90
N PRO A 47 27.00 -2.13 2.13
CA PRO A 47 26.50 -0.77 1.90
C PRO A 47 25.01 -0.86 1.53
N PRO A 48 24.15 -0.01 2.13
CA PRO A 48 22.75 0.02 1.75
C PRO A 48 22.69 0.15 0.22
N PRO A 49 21.75 -0.56 -0.44
CA PRO A 49 21.52 -0.33 -1.85
C PRO A 49 21.42 1.18 -2.08
N PRO A 50 22.00 1.70 -3.17
CA PRO A 50 22.04 3.14 -3.43
C PRO A 50 20.65 3.71 -3.18
N PRO A 51 20.53 4.87 -2.49
CA PRO A 51 19.25 5.52 -2.30
C PRO A 51 18.58 5.57 -3.67
N PRO A 52 17.29 5.21 -3.78
CA PRO A 52 16.62 5.21 -5.07
C PRO A 52 16.90 6.59 -5.68
N GLU A 53 17.64 6.60 -6.80
CA GLU A 53 17.83 7.80 -7.59
C GLU A 53 16.46 8.45 -7.68
N ARG A 54 16.38 9.76 -7.43
CA ARG A 54 15.11 10.51 -7.36
C ARG A 54 14.40 10.42 -8.72
N CYS A 55 13.80 9.28 -8.98
CA CYS A 55 13.00 8.97 -10.14
C CYS A 55 11.72 9.73 -9.89
N ARG A 56 11.50 10.69 -10.79
CA ARG A 56 10.37 11.61 -10.90
C ARG A 56 9.13 11.17 -10.10
N PRO A 57 8.51 12.07 -9.31
CA PRO A 57 7.31 11.73 -8.54
C PRO A 57 6.23 11.21 -9.48
N GLY A 58 5.83 9.96 -9.29
CA GLY A 58 4.85 9.28 -10.13
C GLY A 58 5.24 7.84 -10.43
N THR A 59 4.32 6.92 -10.12
CA THR A 59 4.26 5.47 -10.41
C THR A 59 5.49 4.62 -10.06
N ASP A 60 6.71 5.01 -10.42
CA ASP A 60 7.97 4.33 -10.12
C ASP A 60 8.32 4.37 -8.64
N GLU A 61 8.04 5.47 -7.93
CA GLU A 61 8.21 5.53 -6.47
C GLU A 61 7.27 4.52 -5.77
N ARG A 62 6.04 4.37 -6.29
CA ARG A 62 5.08 3.39 -5.78
C ARG A 62 5.54 1.96 -6.06
N ILE A 63 6.11 1.70 -7.24
CA ILE A 63 6.71 0.40 -7.59
C ILE A 63 7.91 0.10 -6.69
N ALA A 64 8.79 1.08 -6.47
CA ALA A 64 9.99 0.95 -5.64
C ALA A 64 9.61 0.67 -4.18
N LEU A 65 8.60 1.36 -3.66
CA LEU A 65 8.06 1.12 -2.32
C LEU A 65 7.53 -0.32 -2.20
N ILE A 66 6.68 -0.76 -3.13
CA ILE A 66 6.12 -2.12 -3.09
C ILE A 66 7.25 -3.16 -3.21
N ALA A 67 8.26 -2.92 -4.04
CA ALA A 67 9.41 -3.80 -4.19
C ALA A 67 10.26 -3.87 -2.92
N ALA A 68 10.47 -2.75 -2.24
CA ALA A 68 11.22 -2.68 -0.98
C ALA A 68 10.50 -3.41 0.18
N LEU A 69 9.16 -3.48 0.13
CA LEU A 69 8.36 -4.19 1.12
C LEU A 69 8.35 -5.72 0.90
N ARG A 70 8.60 -6.22 -0.33
CA ARG A 70 8.59 -7.67 -0.66
C ARG A 70 9.29 -8.59 0.36
N PRO A 71 10.53 -8.34 0.81
CA PRO A 71 11.21 -9.25 1.74
C PRO A 71 10.47 -9.41 3.08
N TYR A 72 9.72 -8.40 3.52
CA TYR A 72 8.99 -8.40 4.80
C TYR A 72 7.57 -8.96 4.69
N LEU A 73 7.13 -9.35 3.50
CA LEU A 73 5.79 -9.88 3.25
C LEU A 73 5.77 -11.42 3.26
N SER A 74 4.67 -12.00 3.74
CA SER A 74 4.36 -13.42 3.60
C SER A 74 4.19 -13.82 2.13
N GLU A 75 4.26 -15.11 1.82
CA GLU A 75 4.27 -15.62 0.43
C GLU A 75 3.03 -15.19 -0.38
N GLU A 76 1.85 -15.24 0.23
CA GLU A 76 0.59 -14.76 -0.35
C GLU A 76 0.63 -13.25 -0.67
N ARG A 77 1.19 -12.45 0.24
CA ARG A 77 1.32 -10.99 0.05
C ARG A 77 2.40 -10.63 -0.96
N ARG A 78 3.45 -11.44 -1.09
CA ARG A 78 4.47 -11.29 -2.15
C ARG A 78 3.88 -11.46 -3.54
N GLN A 79 3.04 -12.47 -3.75
CA GLN A 79 2.35 -12.67 -5.03
C GLN A 79 1.46 -11.47 -5.39
N THR A 80 0.75 -10.93 -4.40
CA THR A 80 -0.05 -9.71 -4.57
C THR A 80 0.82 -8.50 -4.91
N ALA A 81 1.94 -8.31 -4.21
CA ALA A 81 2.90 -7.24 -4.49
C ALA A 81 3.49 -7.34 -5.91
N ASP A 82 3.83 -8.55 -6.35
CA ASP A 82 4.32 -8.83 -7.71
C ASP A 82 3.27 -8.51 -8.78
N GLY A 83 2.01 -8.88 -8.53
CA GLY A 83 0.88 -8.54 -9.40
C GLY A 83 0.69 -7.02 -9.53
N LEU A 84 0.73 -6.30 -8.41
CA LEU A 84 0.62 -4.84 -8.39
C LEU A 84 1.77 -4.15 -9.13
N ILE A 85 3.01 -4.59 -8.92
CA ILE A 85 4.17 -4.05 -9.65
C ILE A 85 3.99 -4.24 -11.16
N LYS A 86 3.53 -5.43 -11.58
CA LYS A 86 3.28 -5.74 -12.99
C LYS A 86 2.19 -4.84 -13.59
N MET A 87 1.07 -4.65 -12.89
CA MET A 87 -0.01 -3.78 -13.35
C MET A 87 0.45 -2.32 -13.47
N LEU A 88 1.16 -1.80 -12.46
CA LEU A 88 1.66 -0.42 -12.46
C LEU A 88 2.65 -0.18 -13.61
N LYS A 89 3.49 -1.16 -13.94
CA LYS A 89 4.37 -1.10 -15.12
C LYS A 89 3.56 -1.08 -16.42
N MET A 90 2.55 -1.93 -16.55
CA MET A 90 1.70 -1.93 -17.76
C MET A 90 0.97 -0.61 -17.97
N LEU A 91 0.44 0.00 -16.89
CA LEU A 91 -0.24 1.29 -16.96
C LEU A 91 0.70 2.41 -17.44
N ARG A 92 1.95 2.38 -16.96
CA ARG A 92 3.04 3.27 -17.43
C ARG A 92 3.29 3.10 -18.93
N LEU A 93 3.41 1.86 -19.42
CA LEU A 93 3.62 1.61 -20.85
C LEU A 93 2.43 2.05 -21.70
N ALA A 94 1.20 1.81 -21.23
CA ALA A 94 -0.02 2.20 -21.95
C ALA A 94 -0.15 3.73 -22.08
N ASP A 95 0.24 4.48 -21.05
CA ASP A 95 0.25 5.95 -21.09
C ASP A 95 1.30 6.49 -22.09
N ILE A 96 2.48 5.87 -22.14
CA ILE A 96 3.55 6.22 -23.09
C ILE A 96 3.12 5.91 -24.53
N ASP A 97 2.51 4.76 -24.78
CA ASP A 97 1.99 4.37 -26.10
C ASP A 97 0.93 5.37 -26.59
N LYS A 98 -0.01 5.74 -25.72
CA LYS A 98 -1.03 6.77 -26.00
C LYS A 98 -0.41 8.12 -26.32
N LEU A 99 0.65 8.51 -25.61
CA LEU A 99 1.34 9.77 -25.85
C LEU A 99 2.13 9.76 -27.18
N MET A 100 2.73 8.63 -27.54
CA MET A 100 3.46 8.49 -28.82
C MET A 100 2.50 8.47 -30.03
N LYS A 101 1.30 7.91 -29.89
CA LYS A 101 0.33 7.81 -30.97
C LYS A 101 -0.39 9.13 -31.32
N GLY A 102 -0.37 10.11 -30.42
CA GLY A 102 -0.97 11.44 -30.61
C GLY A 102 -0.11 12.47 -31.35
N LYS A 103 1.14 12.14 -31.73
CA LYS A 103 2.11 13.12 -32.24
C LYS A 103 2.37 13.06 -33.76
N GLY A 104 1.43 12.49 -34.53
CA GLY A 104 1.59 12.23 -35.98
C GLY A 104 0.41 12.68 -36.86
N ALA A 105 -0.40 13.63 -36.42
CA ALA A 105 -1.44 14.24 -37.24
C ALA A 105 -1.41 15.76 -37.05
N GLU A 106 -0.47 16.42 -37.74
CA GLU A 106 -0.60 17.81 -38.18
C GLU A 106 -0.44 17.81 -39.70
#